data_AF-A0A9E2XK83-F1
#
_entry.id   AF-A0A9E2XK83-F1
#
_cell.length_a   1.000
_cell.length_b   1.000
_cell.length_c   1.000
_cell.angle_alpha   90.00
_cell.angle_beta   90.00
_cell.angle_gamma   90.00
#
_symmetry.space_group_name_H-M   'P 1'
#
loop_
_entity.id
_entity.type
_entity.pdbx_description
1 polymer ?
#
loop_
_entity_poly.entity_id
_entity_poly.type
_entity_poly.pdbx_seq_one_letter_code
_entity_poly.pdbx_strand_id
1 'polypeptide(L)' 'MQYLLVDGIKDVVLHNGMVRVDCISAGPNGTEKASGTLLIPAMIAGPLVQTLANALAELEKKIREQQQSQGAKPAN' A
#
# COMPACT_ATOMS: atom_id res chain seq x y z
N MET A 1 -7.86 -16.97 -2.66
CA MET A 1 -7.09 -15.72 -2.89
C MET A 1 -6.17 -15.52 -1.70
N GLN A 2 -4.89 -15.25 -1.94
CA GLN A 2 -3.91 -14.96 -0.89
C GLN A 2 -3.69 -13.44 -0.86
N TYR A 3 -3.84 -12.83 0.30
CA TYR A 3 -3.59 -11.40 0.51
C TYR A 3 -2.23 -11.21 1.18
N LEU A 4 -1.50 -10.17 0.78
CA LEU A 4 -0.30 -9.71 1.46
C LEU A 4 -0.68 -8.49 2.31
N LEU A 5 -0.62 -8.63 3.63
CA LEU A 5 -0.80 -7.50 4.54
C LEU A 5 0.50 -6.69 4.60
N VAL A 6 0.46 -5.40 4.32
CA VAL A 6 1.66 -4.56 4.35
C VAL A 6 1.40 -3.39 5.28
N ASP A 7 2.01 -3.44 6.46
CA ASP A 7 2.02 -2.29 7.37
C ASP A 7 3.28 -1.43 7.14
N GLY A 8 4.33 -2.04 6.58
CA GLY A 8 5.55 -1.33 6.23
C GLY A 8 6.41 -2.07 5.21
N ILE A 9 7.37 -1.33 4.65
CA ILE A 9 8.44 -1.87 3.80
C ILE A 9 9.71 -1.91 4.64
N LYS A 10 10.31 -3.09 4.74
CA LYS A 10 11.57 -3.29 5.48
C LYS A 10 12.78 -3.01 4.60
N ASP A 11 12.78 -3.54 3.38
CA ASP A 11 13.91 -3.39 2.46
C ASP A 11 13.44 -3.43 0.99
N VAL A 12 14.22 -2.81 0.11
CA VAL A 12 14.00 -2.79 -1.33
C VAL A 12 15.32 -3.05 -2.04
N VAL A 13 15.41 -4.18 -2.73
CA VAL A 13 16.63 -4.59 -3.44
C VAL A 13 16.37 -4.93 -4.90
N LEU A 14 17.34 -4.64 -5.77
CA LEU A 14 17.33 -5.08 -7.16
C LEU A 14 18.23 -6.31 -7.31
N HIS A 15 17.66 -7.43 -7.75
CA HIS A 15 18.41 -8.65 -8.00
C HIS A 15 17.84 -9.42 -9.20
N ASN A 16 18.71 -9.80 -10.14
CA ASN A 16 18.36 -10.54 -11.36
C ASN A 16 17.21 -9.91 -12.17
N GLY A 17 17.23 -8.58 -12.34
CA GLY A 17 16.20 -7.85 -13.07
C GLY A 17 14.85 -7.74 -12.35
N MET A 18 14.79 -8.11 -11.07
CA MET A 18 13.60 -8.01 -10.23
C MET A 18 13.85 -7.06 -9.06
N VAL A 19 12.95 -6.11 -8.85
CA VAL A 19 12.84 -5.36 -7.60
C VAL A 19 12.10 -6.23 -6.59
N ARG A 20 12.74 -6.49 -5.45
CA ARG A 20 12.18 -7.23 -4.33
C ARG A 20 11.92 -6.25 -3.20
N VAL A 21 10.69 -6.19 -2.75
CA VAL A 21 10.26 -5.36 -1.63
C VAL A 21 9.88 -6.28 -0.50
N ASP A 22 10.70 -6.33 0.55
CA ASP A 22 10.38 -7.12 1.74
C ASP A 22 9.41 -6.33 2.60
N CYS A 23 8.24 -6.91 2.83
CA CYS A 23 7.13 -6.31 3.55
C CYS A 23 7.04 -6.86 4.96
N ILE A 24 6.68 -5.98 5.89
CA ILE A 24 6.43 -6.30 7.30
C ILE A 24 4.99 -5.98 7.68
N SER A 25 4.52 -6.69 8.70
CA SER A 25 3.26 -6.44 9.38
C SER A 25 3.47 -6.37 10.89
N ALA A 26 2.51 -5.80 11.60
CA ALA A 26 2.47 -5.79 13.05
C ALA A 26 2.30 -7.23 13.58
N GLY A 27 3.25 -7.66 14.39
CA GLY A 27 3.20 -8.88 15.20
C GLY A 27 2.67 -8.62 16.59
N PRO A 28 2.57 -9.67 17.43
CA PRO A 28 2.18 -9.53 18.83
C PRO A 28 3.08 -8.52 19.55
N ASN A 29 2.49 -7.70 20.41
CA ASN A 29 3.18 -6.70 21.23
C ASN A 29 3.94 -5.64 20.42
N GLY A 30 3.50 -5.33 19.19
CA GLY A 30 4.09 -4.29 18.35
C GLY A 30 5.44 -4.66 17.74
N THR A 31 5.79 -5.95 17.74
CA THR A 31 7.00 -6.44 17.08
C THR A 31 6.81 -6.48 15.56
N GLU A 32 7.87 -6.24 14.78
CA GLU A 32 7.80 -6.42 13.33
C GLU A 32 7.83 -7.90 12.97
N LYS A 33 6.91 -8.32 12.11
CA LYS A 33 6.87 -9.67 11.55
C LYS A 33 6.99 -9.59 10.02
N ALA A 34 7.82 -10.45 9.43
CA ALA A 34 7.85 -10.60 7.98
C ALA A 34 6.46 -11.04 7.47
N SER A 35 5.90 -10.26 6.55
CA SER A 35 4.58 -10.52 5.96
C SER A 35 4.69 -11.17 4.58
N GLY A 36 5.76 -10.86 3.85
CA GLY A 36 6.07 -11.46 2.54
C GLY A 36 6.96 -10.55 1.70
N THR A 37 7.15 -10.92 0.45
CA THR A 37 7.96 -10.15 -0.50
C THR A 37 7.13 -9.84 -1.74
N LEU A 38 7.05 -8.56 -2.11
CA LEU A 38 6.50 -8.13 -3.40
C LEU A 38 7.63 -8.14 -4.44
N LEU A 39 7.42 -8.88 -5.53
CA LEU A 39 8.38 -9.02 -6.63
C LEU A 39 7.86 -8.27 -7.85
N ILE A 40 8.66 -7.35 -8.38
CA ILE A 40 8.30 -6.50 -9.52
C ILE A 40 9.42 -6.56 -10.56
N PRO A 41 9.14 -6.86 -11.84
CA PRO A 41 10.14 -6.73 -12.89
C PRO A 41 10.68 -5.30 -12.96
N ALA A 42 12.00 -5.15 -12.97
CA ALA A 42 12.64 -3.83 -12.90
C ALA A 42 12.18 -2.87 -14.01
N MET A 43 11.94 -3.42 -15.21
CA MET A 43 11.46 -2.67 -16.38
C MET A 43 10.12 -1.95 -16.16
N ILE A 44 9.29 -2.45 -15.24
CA ILE A 44 7.95 -1.89 -14.98
C ILE A 44 7.82 -1.28 -13.58
N ALA A 45 8.87 -1.33 -12.75
CA ALA A 45 8.76 -0.96 -11.34
C ALA A 45 8.37 0.51 -11.14
N GLY A 46 9.03 1.43 -11.85
CA GLY A 46 8.70 2.86 -11.80
C GLY A 46 7.25 3.15 -12.24
N PRO A 47 6.84 2.77 -13.47
CA PRO A 47 5.46 2.97 -13.93
C PRO A 47 4.40 2.33 -13.03
N LEU A 48 4.67 1.14 -12.47
CA LEU A 48 3.75 0.45 -11.56
C LEU A 48 3.55 1.25 -10.26
N VAL A 49 4.64 1.67 -9.62
CA VAL A 49 4.59 2.47 -8.38
C VAL A 49 3.88 3.80 -8.63
N GLN A 50 4.14 4.47 -9.74
CA GLN A 50 3.46 5.72 -10.08
C GLN A 50 1.96 5.54 -10.27
N THR A 51 1.55 4.46 -10.95
CA THR A 51 0.13 4.14 -11.15
C THR A 51 -0.57 3.88 -9.81
N LEU A 52 0.09 3.14 -8.91
CA LEU A 52 -0.42 2.89 -7.56
C LEU A 52 -0.56 4.19 -6.76
N ALA A 53 0.45 5.06 -6.78
CA ALA A 53 0.40 6.35 -6.10
C ALA A 53 -0.75 7.23 -6.59
N ASN A 54 -0.95 7.30 -7.91
CA ASN A 54 -2.04 8.08 -8.51
C ASN A 54 -3.42 7.52 -8.10
N ALA A 55 -3.58 6.20 -8.13
CA ALA A 55 -4.83 5.55 -7.73
C ALA A 55 -5.17 5.77 -6.25
N LEU A 56 -4.16 5.72 -5.37
CA LEU A 56 -4.33 6.00 -3.94
C LEU A 56 -4.70 7.47 -3.68
N ALA A 57 -4.09 8.42 -4.40
CA ALA A 57 -4.45 9.83 -4.30
C ALA A 57 -5.91 10.10 -4.73
N GLU A 58 -6.36 9.45 -5.82
CA GLU A 58 -7.76 9.55 -6.25
C GLU A 58 -8.72 8.92 -5.22
N LEU A 59 -8.35 7.77 -4.65
CA LEU A 59 -9.13 7.11 -3.62
C LEU A 59 -9.25 7.97 -2.36
N GLU A 60 -8.15 8.60 -1.92
CA GLU A 60 -8.14 9.50 -0.78
C GLU A 60 -9.10 10.68 -0.99
N LYS A 61 -9.11 11.26 -2.20
CA LYS A 61 -10.04 12.33 -2.55
C LYS A 61 -11.50 11.86 -2.38
N LYS A 62 -11.84 10.68 -2.90
CA LYS A 62 -13.19 10.09 -2.77
C LYS A 62 -13.59 9.83 -1.32
N ILE A 63 -12.66 9.33 -0.50
CA ILE A 63 -12.90 9.09 0.94
C ILE A 63 -13.22 10.40 1.66
N ARG A 64 -12.47 11.47 1.39
CA ARG A 64 -12.71 12.79 1.98
C ARG A 64 -14.06 13.37 1.57
N GLU A 65 -14.43 13.28 0.28
CA GLU A 65 -15.73 13.73 -0.24
C GLU A 65 -16.90 12.97 0.42
N GLN A 66 -16.77 11.66 0.63
CA GLN A 66 -17.77 10.84 1.33
C GLN A 66 -17.94 11.24 2.80
N GLN A 67 -16.84 11.50 3.52
CA GLN A 67 -16.87 11.94 4.91
C GLN A 67 -17.54 13.30 5.08
N GLN A 68 -17.29 14.24 4.16
CA GLN A 68 -17.95 15.56 4.16
C GLN A 68 -19.45 15.46 3.87
N SER A 69 -19.85 14.54 3.01
CA SER A 69 -21.26 14.30 2.66
C SER A 69 -22.06 13.65 3.80
N GLN A 70 -21.41 12.86 4.67
CA GLN A 70 -22.07 12.21 5.82
C GLN A 70 -22.11 13.07 7.09
N GLY A 71 -21.22 14.06 7.23
CA GLY A 71 -21.25 15.04 8.33
C GLY A 71 -22.29 16.17 8.17
N ALA A 72 -22.92 16.29 7.00
CA ALA A 72 -23.84 17.37 6.65
C ALA A 72 -25.32 16.94 6.62
N LYS A 73 -25.73 15.98 7.46
CA LYS A 73 -27.16 15.72 7.70
C LYS A 73 -27.64 16.57 8.89
N PRO A 74 -28.28 17.74 8.67
CA PRO A 74 -28.88 18.48 9.77
C PRO A 74 -29.97 17.61 10.40
N ALA A 75 -29.92 17.50 11.73
CA ALA A 75 -31.01 16.96 12.53
C ALA A 75 -32.24 17.86 12.30
N ASN A 76 -33.33 17.25 11.85
CA ASN A 76 -34.62 17.88 11.66
C ASN A 76 -35.50 17.61 12.89
#